data_AF-A0A7S2CUR2-F1
#
_entry.id   AF-A0A7S2CUR2-F1
#
_cell.length_a   1.000
_cell.length_b   1.000
_cell.length_c   1.000
_cell.angle_alpha   90.00
_cell.angle_beta   90.00
_cell.angle_gamma   90.00
#
_symmetry.space_group_name_H-M   'P 1'
#
loop_
_entity.id
_entity.type
_entity.pdbx_description
1 polymer ?
#
loop_
_entity_poly.entity_id
_entity_poly.type
_entity_poly.pdbx_seq_one_letter_code
_entity_poly.pdbx_strand_id
1 'polypeptide(L)'
;KDSFEFLTDSWGGLLPTGAGGLRLMPSEPADACSPLTNQVQGMVCLTMRGGCDFGTKVLNAQDAGASMVLVANSNHGALQRIGATSDQLEDIRVSGGMITQASSEALREAMMTSSEPLRVSMEADVGQSGPWLELVLWEWPEGEQELRASARKLKRKHVASMERVEWIEAEMLRRIDELAGKKEEL
;
A
#
# COMPACT_ATOMS: atom_id res chain seq x y z
N LYS A 1 16.73 -0.85 10.86
CA LYS A 1 15.92 0.05 10.00
C LYS A 1 15.31 -0.85 8.96
N ASP A 2 14.00 -1.05 9.02
CA ASP A 2 13.27 -1.83 8.03
C ASP A 2 12.91 -0.93 6.85
N SER A 3 12.72 -1.55 5.69
CA SER A 3 12.40 -0.86 4.43
C SER A 3 11.24 -1.57 3.75
N PHE A 4 10.28 -0.79 3.28
CA PHE A 4 9.07 -1.26 2.62
C PHE A 4 8.94 -0.59 1.26
N GLU A 5 8.39 -1.32 0.29
CA GLU A 5 7.98 -0.79 -0.98
C GLU A 5 6.74 0.08 -0.82
N PHE A 6 6.71 1.15 -1.59
CA PHE A 6 5.54 2.01 -1.72
C PHE A 6 5.50 2.56 -3.14
N LEU A 7 4.31 2.94 -3.59
CA LEU A 7 4.13 3.69 -4.83
C LEU A 7 3.54 5.05 -4.52
N THR A 8 4.09 6.10 -5.12
CA THR A 8 3.58 7.46 -4.97
C THR A 8 2.22 7.61 -5.65
N ASP A 9 1.49 8.64 -5.26
CA ASP A 9 0.27 9.08 -5.92
C ASP A 9 0.48 9.43 -7.42
N SER A 10 -0.62 9.68 -8.13
CA SER A 10 -0.60 10.11 -9.54
C SER A 10 -0.59 11.62 -9.74
N TRP A 11 -0.70 12.42 -8.68
CA TRP A 11 -0.81 13.88 -8.76
C TRP A 11 0.50 14.63 -8.50
N GLY A 12 1.57 13.92 -8.14
CA GLY A 12 2.93 14.42 -8.18
C GLY A 12 3.28 15.34 -7.01
N GLY A 13 2.69 15.10 -5.84
CA GLY A 13 3.07 15.80 -4.61
C GLY A 13 4.55 15.59 -4.28
N LEU A 14 5.20 16.61 -3.71
CA LEU A 14 6.58 16.47 -3.24
C LEU A 14 6.59 15.56 -2.01
N LEU A 15 7.38 14.48 -2.07
CA LEU A 15 7.64 13.66 -0.90
C LEU A 15 8.31 14.51 0.18
N PRO A 16 7.80 14.53 1.42
CA PRO A 16 8.41 15.31 2.47
C PRO A 16 9.78 14.72 2.81
N THR A 17 10.84 15.50 2.55
CA THR A 17 12.20 15.16 2.92
C THR A 17 12.55 15.84 4.24
N GLY A 18 12.68 15.06 5.31
CA GLY A 18 13.08 15.56 6.63
C GLY A 18 14.32 14.84 7.15
N ALA A 19 15.30 15.59 7.68
CA ALA A 19 16.41 15.00 8.41
C ALA A 19 15.86 14.20 9.61
N GLY A 20 16.06 12.87 9.60
CA GLY A 20 15.56 11.97 10.65
C GLY A 20 14.14 11.44 10.47
N GLY A 21 13.46 11.73 9.35
CA GLY A 21 12.12 11.23 9.05
C GLY A 21 10.98 11.90 9.83
N LEU A 22 9.77 11.73 9.33
CA LEU A 22 8.53 12.26 9.92
C LEU A 22 7.89 11.22 10.83
N ARG A 23 7.20 11.67 11.88
CA ARG A 23 6.41 10.77 12.73
C ARG A 23 5.30 10.13 11.90
N LEU A 24 5.05 8.85 12.12
CA LEU A 24 3.95 8.12 11.51
C LEU A 24 2.82 7.94 12.53
N MET A 25 1.60 8.29 12.15
CA MET A 25 0.41 8.15 12.99
C MET A 25 -0.73 7.49 12.20
N PRO A 26 -1.47 6.53 12.79
CA PRO A 26 -2.68 6.02 12.16
C PRO A 26 -3.78 7.10 12.17
N SER A 27 -4.66 7.10 11.17
CA SER A 27 -5.86 7.93 11.19
C SER A 27 -6.91 7.37 12.16
N GLU A 28 -7.73 8.25 12.72
CA GLU A 28 -8.96 7.88 13.41
C GLU A 28 -10.13 8.71 12.87
N PRO A 29 -11.09 8.14 12.12
CA PRO A 29 -11.26 6.70 11.88
C PRO A 29 -10.17 6.12 10.98
N ALA A 30 -9.94 4.80 11.11
CA ALA A 30 -8.88 4.09 10.40
C ALA A 30 -8.99 4.19 8.87
N ASP A 31 -10.18 4.36 8.31
CA ASP A 31 -10.37 4.52 6.87
C ASP A 31 -10.27 5.97 6.39
N ALA A 32 -10.20 6.95 7.30
CA ALA A 32 -10.20 8.38 6.97
C ALA A 32 -11.34 8.82 6.03
N CYS A 33 -12.49 8.14 6.05
CA CYS A 33 -13.63 8.50 5.21
C CYS A 33 -14.49 9.64 5.78
N SER A 34 -14.29 9.96 7.06
CA SER A 34 -14.81 11.16 7.70
C SER A 34 -13.65 11.99 8.29
N PRO A 35 -13.91 13.24 8.73
CA PRO A 35 -12.88 14.05 9.38
C PRO A 35 -12.17 13.30 10.51
N LEU A 36 -10.85 13.44 10.58
CA LEU A 36 -10.04 12.79 11.60
C LEU A 36 -10.32 13.41 12.98
N THR A 37 -10.31 12.56 14.00
CA THR A 37 -10.54 12.94 15.40
C THR A 37 -9.24 12.99 16.21
N ASN A 38 -8.12 12.53 15.63
CA ASN A 38 -6.81 12.49 16.27
C ASN A 38 -5.81 13.47 15.62
N GLN A 39 -4.74 13.79 16.35
CA GLN A 39 -3.74 14.77 15.90
C GLN A 39 -2.73 14.14 14.94
N VAL A 40 -2.74 14.60 13.68
CA VAL A 40 -1.77 14.20 12.65
C VAL A 40 -1.00 15.39 12.05
N GLN A 41 -1.12 16.58 12.65
CA GLN A 41 -0.49 17.82 12.19
C GLN A 41 1.03 17.65 12.01
N GLY A 42 1.52 17.86 10.79
CA GLY A 42 2.93 17.78 10.44
C GLY A 42 3.47 16.34 10.32
N MET A 43 2.62 15.33 10.43
CA MET A 43 2.99 13.91 10.48
C MET A 43 2.62 13.18 9.17
N VAL A 44 3.12 11.96 9.00
CA VAL A 44 2.62 11.04 7.98
C VAL A 44 1.40 10.31 8.56
N CYS A 45 0.27 10.43 7.89
CA CYS A 45 -0.96 9.78 8.29
C CYS A 45 -1.13 8.43 7.58
N LEU A 46 -1.26 7.34 8.34
CA LEU A 46 -1.53 6.00 7.83
C LEU A 46 -3.04 5.72 7.86
N THR A 47 -3.63 5.49 6.70
CA THR A 47 -5.07 5.21 6.50
C THR A 47 -5.26 3.81 5.91
N MET A 48 -6.41 3.19 6.12
CA MET A 48 -6.77 1.89 5.57
C MET A 48 -7.57 2.05 4.27
N ARG A 49 -7.28 1.23 3.26
CA ARG A 49 -8.10 1.14 2.03
C ARG A 49 -9.49 0.57 2.34
N GLY A 50 -10.52 1.14 1.70
CA GLY A 50 -11.93 0.77 1.86
C GLY A 50 -12.82 1.97 2.21
N GLY A 51 -14.15 1.81 2.18
CA GLY A 51 -15.12 2.82 2.63
C GLY A 51 -15.36 4.00 1.68
N CYS A 52 -14.31 4.60 1.12
CA CYS A 52 -14.35 5.78 0.24
C CYS A 52 -13.16 5.78 -0.73
N ASP A 53 -13.16 6.71 -1.70
CA ASP A 53 -12.05 6.88 -2.64
C ASP A 53 -10.77 7.44 -1.99
N PHE A 54 -9.64 7.33 -2.69
CA PHE A 54 -8.34 7.74 -2.15
C PHE A 54 -8.23 9.26 -1.97
N GLY A 55 -8.83 10.06 -2.85
CA GLY A 55 -8.80 11.52 -2.75
C GLY A 55 -9.49 12.01 -1.46
N THR A 56 -10.62 11.41 -1.10
CA THR A 56 -11.35 11.70 0.14
C THR A 56 -10.49 11.43 1.37
N LYS A 57 -9.77 10.30 1.40
CA LYS A 57 -8.85 9.95 2.49
C LYS A 57 -7.74 11.00 2.63
N VAL A 58 -7.18 11.41 1.50
CA VAL A 58 -6.09 12.39 1.46
C VAL A 58 -6.56 13.75 1.93
N LEU A 59 -7.73 14.21 1.47
CA LEU A 59 -8.31 15.49 1.86
C LEU A 59 -8.64 15.53 3.36
N ASN A 60 -9.29 14.50 3.92
CA ASN A 60 -9.60 14.46 5.36
C ASN A 60 -8.33 14.48 6.24
N ALA A 61 -7.28 13.76 5.83
CA ALA A 61 -6.01 13.78 6.55
C ALA A 61 -5.25 15.11 6.37
N GLN A 62 -5.31 15.69 5.17
CA GLN A 62 -4.76 17.02 4.87
C GLN A 62 -5.42 18.11 5.71
N ASP A 63 -6.75 18.08 5.85
CA ASP A 63 -7.52 19.04 6.66
C ASP A 63 -7.18 18.92 8.15
N ALA A 64 -6.80 17.73 8.60
CA ALA A 64 -6.24 17.48 9.94
C ALA A 64 -4.73 17.84 10.06
N GLY A 65 -4.15 18.37 8.98
CA GLY A 65 -2.79 18.91 8.94
C GLY A 65 -1.69 17.90 8.63
N ALA A 66 -2.01 16.71 8.11
CA ALA A 66 -1.01 15.73 7.71
C ALA A 66 -0.05 16.30 6.65
N SER A 67 1.23 15.92 6.70
CA SER A 67 2.22 16.31 5.69
C SER A 67 2.26 15.36 4.50
N MET A 68 1.81 14.12 4.71
CA MET A 68 1.69 13.09 3.68
C MET A 68 0.73 12.00 4.18
N VAL A 69 0.09 11.30 3.24
CA VAL A 69 -0.83 10.21 3.52
C VAL A 69 -0.29 8.90 2.93
N LEU A 70 -0.23 7.86 3.75
CA LEU A 70 0.00 6.49 3.33
C LEU A 70 -1.31 5.72 3.40
N VAL A 71 -1.71 5.11 2.29
CA VAL A 71 -2.87 4.23 2.23
C VAL A 71 -2.36 2.79 2.32
N ALA A 72 -2.70 2.10 3.40
CA ALA A 72 -2.52 0.67 3.55
C ALA A 72 -3.46 -0.06 2.59
N ASN A 73 -2.89 -0.83 1.67
CA ASN A 73 -3.67 -1.66 0.77
C ASN A 73 -4.43 -2.76 1.55
N SER A 74 -5.46 -3.33 0.93
CA SER A 74 -6.30 -4.39 1.51
C SER A 74 -6.17 -5.70 0.73
N ASN A 75 -6.47 -6.83 1.38
CA ASN A 75 -6.69 -8.16 0.75
C ASN A 75 -5.51 -8.65 -0.09
N HIS A 76 -4.27 -8.49 0.38
CA HIS A 76 -3.08 -8.83 -0.38
C HIS A 76 -3.08 -8.24 -1.81
N GLY A 77 -3.66 -7.06 -2.02
CA GLY A 77 -3.63 -6.40 -3.32
C GLY A 77 -2.21 -6.01 -3.74
N ALA A 78 -1.92 -6.12 -5.03
CA ALA A 78 -0.68 -5.59 -5.59
C ALA A 78 -0.61 -4.07 -5.36
N LEU A 79 0.61 -3.54 -5.21
CA LEU A 79 0.77 -2.09 -5.16
C LEU A 79 0.38 -1.46 -6.49
N GLN A 80 -0.29 -0.32 -6.38
CA GLN A 80 -0.68 0.53 -7.51
C GLN A 80 -0.55 2.00 -7.10
N ARG A 81 -0.39 2.88 -8.09
CA ARG A 81 -0.49 4.31 -7.84
C ARG A 81 -1.93 4.64 -7.46
N ILE A 82 -2.10 5.46 -6.43
CA ILE A 82 -3.42 6.00 -6.06
C ILE A 82 -3.71 7.25 -6.88
N GLY A 83 -4.99 7.40 -7.26
CA GLY A 83 -5.50 8.55 -7.98
C GLY A 83 -6.67 9.19 -7.27
N ALA A 84 -7.02 10.40 -7.72
CA ALA A 84 -8.15 11.19 -7.24
C ALA A 84 -8.93 11.73 -8.45
N THR A 85 -10.18 12.17 -8.22
CA THR A 85 -10.98 12.82 -9.27
C THR A 85 -10.40 14.18 -9.63
N SER A 86 -10.72 14.71 -10.82
CA SER A 86 -10.26 16.03 -11.25
C SER A 86 -10.58 17.13 -10.24
N ASP A 87 -11.81 17.14 -9.70
CA ASP A 87 -12.23 18.11 -8.68
C ASP A 87 -11.40 18.00 -7.41
N GLN A 88 -11.11 16.78 -6.93
CA GLN A 88 -10.26 16.58 -5.75
C GLN A 88 -8.82 17.05 -5.98
N LEU A 89 -8.29 16.88 -7.19
CA LEU A 89 -6.94 17.35 -7.53
C LEU A 89 -6.81 18.87 -7.43
N GLU A 90 -7.91 19.62 -7.58
CA GLU A 90 -7.91 21.06 -7.37
C GLU A 90 -7.69 21.44 -5.91
N ASP A 91 -7.94 20.55 -4.95
CA ASP A 91 -7.85 20.80 -3.50
C ASP A 91 -6.71 20.04 -2.80
N ILE A 92 -6.22 18.94 -3.37
CA ILE A 92 -5.11 18.18 -2.80
C ILE A 92 -3.81 19.00 -2.90
N ARG A 93 -3.08 19.08 -1.78
CA ARG A 93 -1.81 19.82 -1.58
C ARG A 93 -0.72 18.97 -0.94
N VAL A 94 -1.06 17.80 -0.41
CA VAL A 94 -0.11 16.86 0.22
C VAL A 94 0.15 15.66 -0.68
N SER A 95 1.32 15.06 -0.55
CA SER A 95 1.63 13.81 -1.24
C SER A 95 0.86 12.64 -0.61
N GLY A 96 0.55 11.66 -1.45
CA GLY A 96 -0.01 10.38 -1.09
C GLY A 96 0.90 9.23 -1.53
N GLY A 97 0.69 8.06 -0.95
CA GLY A 97 1.30 6.84 -1.43
C GLY A 97 0.55 5.62 -0.92
N MET A 98 0.79 4.48 -1.57
CA MET A 98 0.25 3.20 -1.14
C MET A 98 1.38 2.29 -0.68
N ILE A 99 1.14 1.59 0.43
CA ILE A 99 1.98 0.50 0.94
C ILE A 99 1.19 -0.81 0.95
N THR A 100 1.89 -1.94 0.99
CA THR A 100 1.23 -3.25 1.06
C THR A 100 0.55 -3.43 2.42
N GLN A 101 -0.37 -4.39 2.48
CA GLN A 101 -1.01 -4.78 3.74
C GLN A 101 0.03 -5.26 4.76
N ALA A 102 0.97 -6.13 4.34
CA ALA A 102 2.02 -6.66 5.20
C ALA A 102 2.90 -5.54 5.79
N SER A 103 3.30 -4.56 4.97
CA SER A 103 4.03 -3.38 5.41
C SER A 103 3.23 -2.55 6.41
N SER A 104 1.92 -2.39 6.19
CA SER A 104 1.04 -1.70 7.15
C SER A 104 0.91 -2.46 8.47
N GLU A 105 0.82 -3.79 8.45
CA GLU A 105 0.73 -4.62 9.66
C GLU A 105 2.02 -4.50 10.48
N ALA A 106 3.18 -4.61 9.84
CA ALA A 106 4.48 -4.42 10.48
C ALA A 106 4.63 -3.01 11.08
N LEU A 107 4.23 -1.96 10.36
CA LEU A 107 4.27 -0.58 10.87
C LEU A 107 3.33 -0.39 12.08
N ARG A 108 2.12 -0.95 12.05
CA ARG A 108 1.17 -0.86 13.16
C ARG A 108 1.64 -1.65 14.37
N GLU A 109 2.21 -2.84 14.18
CA GLU A 109 2.82 -3.61 15.26
C GLU A 109 3.98 -2.84 15.91
N ALA A 110 4.85 -2.23 15.09
CA ALA A 110 5.94 -1.39 15.57
C ALA A 110 5.44 -0.18 16.37
N MET A 111 4.34 0.46 15.95
CA MET A 111 3.72 1.55 16.71
C MET A 111 3.20 1.12 18.09
N MET A 112 2.66 -0.11 18.20
CA MET A 112 2.11 -0.61 19.45
C MET A 112 3.19 -1.08 20.43
N THR A 113 4.32 -1.56 19.91
CA THR A 113 5.38 -2.18 20.72
C THR A 113 6.51 -1.23 21.07
N SER A 114 6.73 -0.18 20.28
CA SER A 114 7.76 0.82 20.51
C SER A 114 7.40 1.78 21.64
N SER A 115 8.35 2.09 22.51
CA SER A 115 8.23 3.17 23.51
C SER A 115 8.43 4.57 22.93
N GLU A 116 9.07 4.66 21.75
CA GLU A 116 9.34 5.91 21.05
C GLU A 116 8.44 6.06 19.81
N PRO A 117 8.02 7.28 19.44
CA PRO A 117 7.23 7.50 18.23
C PRO A 117 7.94 7.01 16.97
N LEU A 118 7.26 6.15 16.20
CA LEU A 118 7.80 5.63 14.95
C LEU A 118 7.99 6.77 13.94
N ARG A 119 9.12 6.75 13.24
CA ARG A 119 9.44 7.72 12.18
C ARG A 119 9.70 7.01 10.86
N VAL A 120 9.21 7.61 9.79
CA VAL A 120 9.40 7.12 8.41
C VAL A 120 10.09 8.16 7.55
N SER A 121 10.87 7.69 6.60
CA SER A 121 11.49 8.48 5.55
C SER A 121 11.16 7.83 4.21
N MET A 122 10.78 8.63 3.24
CA MET A 122 10.38 8.16 1.91
C MET A 122 11.46 8.54 0.91
N GLU A 123 11.80 7.60 0.03
CA GLU A 123 12.65 7.84 -1.14
C GLU A 123 11.76 7.83 -2.38
N ALA A 124 12.19 8.44 -3.49
CA ALA A 124 11.38 8.39 -4.71
C ALA A 124 11.20 6.92 -5.17
N ASP A 125 9.99 6.54 -5.59
CA ASP A 125 9.62 5.17 -5.98
C ASP A 125 10.08 4.80 -7.41
N VAL A 126 11.26 5.29 -7.81
CA VAL A 126 11.81 5.13 -9.15
C VAL A 126 11.97 3.65 -9.48
N GLY A 127 11.31 3.21 -10.56
CA GLY A 127 11.40 1.83 -11.04
C GLY A 127 10.57 0.81 -10.27
N GLN A 128 9.80 1.20 -9.25
CA GLN A 128 8.98 0.25 -8.47
C GLN A 128 7.67 -0.12 -9.17
N SER A 129 7.07 0.82 -9.91
CA SER A 129 5.77 0.57 -10.57
C SER A 129 5.80 -0.52 -11.65
N GLY A 130 6.87 -0.60 -12.44
CA GLY A 130 7.01 -1.58 -13.53
C GLY A 130 6.93 -3.05 -13.05
N PRO A 131 7.73 -3.46 -12.05
CA PRO A 131 7.65 -4.78 -11.45
C PRO A 131 6.27 -5.14 -10.90
N TRP A 132 5.57 -4.22 -10.26
CA TRP A 132 4.20 -4.47 -9.78
C TRP A 132 3.20 -4.61 -10.93
N LEU A 133 3.30 -3.77 -11.96
CA LEU A 133 2.45 -3.85 -13.15
C LEU A 133 2.64 -5.19 -13.88
N GLU A 134 3.87 -5.68 -13.98
CA GLU A 134 4.16 -7.00 -14.55
C GLU A 134 3.41 -8.11 -13.81
N LEU A 135 3.41 -8.08 -12.47
CA LEU A 135 2.74 -9.08 -11.65
C LEU A 135 1.22 -9.05 -11.79
N VAL A 136 0.64 -7.85 -11.89
CA VAL A 136 -0.81 -7.65 -12.06
C VAL A 136 -1.27 -8.08 -13.45
N LEU A 137 -0.47 -7.80 -14.49
CA LEU A 137 -0.78 -8.17 -15.87
C LEU A 137 -0.36 -9.60 -16.22
N TRP A 138 0.20 -10.34 -15.27
CA TRP A 138 0.66 -11.69 -15.51
C TRP A 138 -0.50 -12.60 -15.89
N GLU A 139 -0.37 -13.30 -17.02
CA GLU A 139 -1.31 -14.31 -17.46
C GLU A 139 -1.13 -15.58 -16.62
N TRP A 140 -1.89 -15.66 -15.52
CA TRP A 140 -1.86 -16.81 -14.63
C TRP A 140 -2.58 -18.02 -15.27
N PRO A 141 -1.93 -19.19 -15.30
CA PRO A 141 -2.54 -20.40 -15.87
C PRO A 141 -3.69 -20.95 -15.01
N GLU A 142 -4.50 -21.84 -15.58
CA GLU A 142 -5.67 -22.44 -14.91
C GLU A 142 -5.38 -23.81 -14.28
N GLY A 143 -4.20 -24.40 -14.51
CA GLY A 143 -3.79 -25.66 -13.90
C GLY A 143 -3.02 -25.45 -12.59
N GLU A 144 -3.30 -26.21 -11.53
CA GLU A 144 -2.58 -26.09 -10.25
C GLU A 144 -1.05 -26.27 -10.41
N GLN A 145 -0.61 -27.29 -11.15
CA GLN A 145 0.82 -27.52 -11.38
C GLN A 145 1.47 -26.35 -12.14
N GLU A 146 0.75 -25.78 -13.10
CA GLU A 146 1.18 -24.65 -13.90
C GLU A 146 1.21 -23.36 -13.07
N LEU A 147 0.23 -23.13 -12.18
CA LEU A 147 0.21 -22.05 -11.21
C LEU A 147 1.46 -22.09 -10.33
N ARG A 148 1.76 -23.27 -9.77
CA ARG A 148 2.98 -23.48 -8.95
C ARG A 148 4.26 -23.25 -9.73
N ALA A 149 4.33 -23.69 -10.98
CA ALA A 149 5.48 -23.45 -11.85
C ALA A 149 5.64 -21.95 -12.21
N SER A 150 4.54 -21.28 -12.50
CA SER A 150 4.46 -19.84 -12.77
C SER A 150 4.92 -19.02 -11.57
N ALA A 151 4.37 -19.30 -10.38
CA ALA A 151 4.77 -18.64 -9.14
C ALA A 151 6.27 -18.84 -8.85
N ARG A 152 6.82 -20.05 -9.04
CA ARG A 152 8.27 -20.28 -8.90
C ARG A 152 9.09 -19.42 -9.87
N LYS A 153 8.64 -19.25 -11.11
CA LYS A 153 9.30 -18.40 -12.11
C LYS A 153 9.28 -16.94 -11.68
N LEU A 154 8.11 -16.43 -11.30
CA LEU A 154 7.94 -15.05 -10.84
C LEU A 154 8.74 -14.77 -9.56
N LYS A 155 8.67 -15.65 -8.55
CA LYS A 155 9.46 -15.48 -7.31
C LYS A 155 10.96 -15.40 -7.57
N ARG A 156 11.49 -16.20 -8.51
CA ARG A 156 12.91 -16.10 -8.91
C ARG A 156 13.22 -14.75 -9.57
N LYS A 157 12.32 -14.23 -10.42
CA LYS A 157 12.49 -12.93 -11.08
C LYS A 157 12.42 -11.76 -10.08
N HIS A 158 11.53 -11.84 -9.10
CA HIS A 158 11.28 -10.77 -8.12
C HIS A 158 11.98 -11.00 -6.77
N VAL A 159 12.96 -11.91 -6.69
CA VAL A 159 13.62 -12.34 -5.44
C VAL A 159 14.24 -11.21 -4.63
N ALA A 160 14.54 -10.07 -5.27
CA ALA A 160 15.06 -8.88 -4.62
C ALA A 160 14.02 -8.13 -3.75
N SER A 161 12.74 -8.54 -3.79
CA SER A 161 11.64 -7.91 -3.04
C SER A 161 10.83 -8.96 -2.32
N MET A 162 10.88 -8.93 -0.99
CA MET A 162 10.10 -9.83 -0.16
C MET A 162 8.60 -9.61 -0.37
N GLU A 163 8.16 -8.36 -0.43
CA GLU A 163 6.75 -8.01 -0.61
C GLU A 163 6.17 -8.54 -1.92
N ARG A 164 6.94 -8.48 -3.02
CA ARG A 164 6.51 -9.08 -4.29
C ARG A 164 6.51 -10.60 -4.22
N VAL A 165 7.51 -11.22 -3.58
CA VAL A 165 7.58 -12.67 -3.41
C VAL A 165 6.41 -13.21 -2.60
N GLU A 166 6.07 -12.55 -1.49
CA GLU A 166 4.92 -12.88 -0.65
C GLU A 166 3.61 -12.67 -1.40
N TRP A 167 3.49 -11.57 -2.15
CA TRP A 167 2.31 -11.33 -2.99
C TRP A 167 2.12 -12.44 -4.04
N ILE A 168 3.19 -12.85 -4.72
CA ILE A 168 3.15 -13.94 -5.72
C ILE A 168 2.69 -15.25 -5.09
N GLU A 169 3.16 -15.56 -3.87
CA GLU A 169 2.73 -16.76 -3.14
C GLU A 169 1.24 -16.70 -2.77
N ALA A 170 0.80 -15.57 -2.22
CA ALA A 170 -0.60 -15.36 -1.84
C ALA A 170 -1.55 -15.43 -3.05
N GLU A 171 -1.18 -14.79 -4.16
CA GLU A 171 -1.98 -14.80 -5.40
C GLU A 171 -2.04 -16.20 -6.02
N MET A 172 -0.94 -16.97 -5.97
CA MET A 172 -0.94 -18.37 -6.38
C MET A 172 -1.91 -19.20 -5.52
N LEU A 173 -1.82 -19.09 -4.19
CA LEU A 173 -2.68 -19.86 -3.27
C LEU A 173 -4.15 -19.51 -3.48
N ARG A 174 -4.48 -18.22 -3.56
CA ARG A 174 -5.84 -17.73 -3.85
C ARG A 174 -6.43 -18.39 -5.11
N ARG A 175 -5.64 -18.46 -6.18
CA ARG A 175 -6.07 -19.10 -7.44
C ARG A 175 -6.21 -20.61 -7.33
N ILE A 176 -5.35 -21.28 -6.54
CA ILE A 176 -5.49 -22.72 -6.28
C ILE A 176 -6.80 -23.01 -5.55
N ASP A 177 -7.15 -22.19 -4.55
CA ASP A 177 -8.39 -22.32 -3.81
C ASP A 177 -9.63 -22.09 -4.70
N GLU A 178 -9.58 -21.08 -5.59
CA GLU A 178 -10.63 -20.86 -6.61
C GLU A 178 -10.82 -22.05 -7.55
N LEU A 179 -9.72 -22.71 -7.94
CA LEU A 179 -9.78 -23.92 -8.78
C LEU A 179 -10.37 -25.11 -8.02
N ALA A 180 -10.10 -25.24 -6.72
CA ALA A 180 -10.68 -26.29 -5.89
C ALA A 180 -12.19 -26.10 -5.72
N GLY A 181 -12.64 -24.88 -5.42
CA GLY A 181 -14.07 -24.57 -5.28
C GLY A 181 -14.87 -24.86 -6.56
N LYS A 182 -14.33 -24.51 -7.74
CA LYS A 182 -14.97 -24.83 -9.03
C LYS A 182 -15.13 -26.33 -9.29
N LYS A 183 -14.27 -27.17 -8.73
CA LYS A 183 -14.37 -28.64 -8.88
C LYS A 183 -15.41 -29.26 -7.96
N GLU A 184 -15.72 -28.64 -6.83
CA GLU A 184 -16.74 -29.11 -5.89
C GLU A 184 -18.17 -28.74 -6.35
N GLU A 185 -18.30 -27.72 -7.19
CA GLU A 185 -19.58 -27.28 -7.79
C GLU A 185 -19.97 -28.07 -9.07
N LEU A 186 -19.08 -28.92 -9.60
CA LEU A 186 -19.26 -29.73 -10.82
C LEU A 186 -19.54 -31.21 -10.49
#